data_AF-A0A534ZM06-F1
#
_entry.id   AF-A0A534ZM06-F1
#
_cell.length_a   1.000
_cell.length_b   1.000
_cell.length_c   1.000
_cell.angle_alpha   90.00
_cell.angle_beta   90.00
_cell.angle_gamma   90.00
#
_symmetry.space_group_name_H-M   'P 1'
#
loop_
_entity.id
_entity.type
_entity.pdbx_description
1 polymer ?
#
loop_
_entity_poly.entity_id
_entity_poly.type
_entity_poly.pdbx_seq_one_letter_code
_entity_poly.pdbx_strand_id
1 'polypeptide(L)'
;MAHIATSRIPARVEWDRATDRPSLVRWGGRVMRVTGLAAVRDERHAYPPERGPRLTMVVETPTGSATLVFDASSKRWYVQTVDRAA
;
A
#
# COMPACT_ATOMS: atom_id res chain seq x y z
N MET A 1 11.94 -0.30 -23.94
CA MET A 1 11.59 -0.77 -22.58
C MET A 1 10.64 0.24 -21.96
N ALA A 2 9.41 -0.15 -21.63
CA ALA A 2 8.42 0.79 -21.11
C ALA A 2 8.47 0.84 -19.57
N HIS A 3 8.94 1.95 -19.01
CA HIS A 3 8.73 2.24 -17.59
C HIS A 3 7.30 2.73 -17.40
N ILE A 4 6.39 1.87 -16.95
CA ILE A 4 5.07 2.32 -16.49
C ILE A 4 5.31 3.01 -15.14
N ALA A 5 5.47 4.33 -15.17
CA ALA A 5 5.54 5.14 -13.96
C ALA A 5 4.17 5.17 -13.29
N THR A 6 3.84 4.15 -12.49
CA THR A 6 2.76 4.26 -11.53
C THR A 6 3.21 5.23 -10.46
N SER A 7 2.61 6.42 -10.41
CA SER A 7 2.96 7.45 -9.44
C SER A 7 2.74 6.92 -8.02
N ARG A 8 3.83 6.74 -7.26
CA ARG A 8 3.75 6.35 -5.85
C ARG A 8 3.69 7.60 -5.00
N ILE A 9 2.60 7.80 -4.28
CA ILE A 9 2.43 8.95 -3.38
C ILE A 9 2.81 8.52 -1.97
N PRO A 10 3.79 9.19 -1.30
CA PRO A 10 4.16 8.86 0.07
C PRO A 10 2.96 8.87 1.01
N ALA A 11 2.87 7.87 1.87
CA ALA A 11 1.76 7.67 2.77
C ALA A 11 2.24 7.38 4.20
N ARG A 12 1.43 7.79 5.18
CA ARG A 12 1.51 7.32 6.55
C ARG A 12 0.43 6.27 6.76
N VAL A 13 0.83 5.13 7.30
CA VAL A 13 -0.07 4.00 7.58
C VAL A 13 -0.08 3.78 9.09
N GLU A 14 -1.27 3.82 9.69
CA GLU A 14 -1.51 3.34 11.05
C GLU A 14 -1.89 1.87 11.00
N TRP A 15 -1.33 1.08 11.92
CA TRP A 15 -1.54 -0.35 12.00
C TRP A 15 -2.47 -0.68 13.18
N ASP A 16 -3.49 -1.48 12.93
CA ASP A 16 -4.26 -2.12 13.99
C ASP A 16 -3.63 -3.48 14.32
N ARG A 17 -3.13 -3.59 15.55
CA ARG A 17 -2.49 -4.80 16.06
C ARG A 17 -3.48 -5.92 16.38
N ALA A 18 -4.75 -5.60 16.67
CA ALA A 18 -5.75 -6.60 17.01
C ALA A 18 -6.19 -7.38 15.77
N THR A 19 -6.26 -6.71 14.62
CA THR A 19 -6.66 -7.30 13.34
C THR A 19 -5.49 -7.55 12.38
N ASP A 20 -4.27 -7.28 12.84
CA ASP A 20 -2.99 -7.37 12.12
C ASP A 20 -3.03 -6.81 10.69
N ARG A 21 -3.51 -5.57 10.55
CA ARG A 21 -3.64 -4.91 9.25
C ARG A 21 -3.59 -3.38 9.36
N PRO A 22 -3.41 -2.67 8.24
CA PRO A 22 -3.63 -1.22 8.19
C PRO A 22 -5.05 -0.86 8.67
N SER A 23 -5.18 0.22 9.44
CA SER A 23 -6.47 0.75 9.89
C SER A 23 -6.76 2.12 9.32
N LEU A 24 -5.72 2.92 9.08
CA LEU A 24 -5.84 4.27 8.54
C LEU A 24 -4.65 4.60 7.64
N VAL A 25 -4.92 5.21 6.50
CA VAL A 25 -3.89 5.65 5.55
C VAL A 25 -4.06 7.14 5.28
N ARG A 26 -2.96 7.90 5.32
CA ARG A 26 -2.94 9.34 5.01
C ARG A 26 -1.89 9.66 3.95
N TRP A 27 -2.27 10.40 2.91
CA TRP A 27 -1.38 10.86 1.84
C TRP A 27 -1.96 12.12 1.19
N GLY A 28 -1.10 13.07 0.79
CA GLY A 28 -1.54 14.24 0.01
C GLY A 28 -2.76 15.00 0.57
N GLY A 29 -2.88 15.13 1.90
CA GLY A 29 -4.04 15.77 2.55
C GLY A 29 -5.31 14.93 2.63
N ARG A 30 -5.31 13.69 2.12
CA ARG A 30 -6.42 12.74 2.20
C ARG A 30 -6.25 11.80 3.39
N VAL A 31 -7.38 11.32 3.89
CA VAL A 31 -7.48 10.30 4.95
C VAL A 31 -8.42 9.21 4.47
N MET A 32 -8.01 7.95 4.61
CA MET A 32 -8.78 6.78 4.22
C MET A 32 -8.77 5.75 5.33
N ARG A 33 -9.96 5.36 5.78
CA ARG A 33 -10.14 4.22 6.68
C ARG A 33 -10.04 2.93 5.90
N VAL A 34 -9.34 1.97 6.50
CA VAL A 34 -9.24 0.61 5.98
C VAL A 34 -10.26 -0.26 6.71
N THR A 35 -11.09 -0.96 5.94
CA THR A 35 -12.14 -1.86 6.46
C THR A 35 -11.77 -3.32 6.27
N GLY A 36 -10.82 -3.61 5.38
CA GLY A 36 -10.48 -4.95 4.89
C GLY A 36 -9.03 -5.05 4.43
N LEU A 37 -8.51 -6.27 4.43
CA LEU A 37 -7.25 -6.61 3.76
C LEU A 37 -7.56 -7.70 2.74
N ALA A 38 -7.62 -7.33 1.46
CA ALA A 38 -8.04 -8.23 0.39
C ALA A 38 -6.90 -9.13 -0.09
N ALA A 39 -5.67 -8.60 -0.14
CA ALA A 39 -4.50 -9.36 -0.57
C ALA A 39 -3.21 -8.80 0.02
N VAL A 40 -2.23 -9.70 0.22
CA VAL A 40 -0.85 -9.37 0.56
C VAL A 40 0.07 -10.10 -0.41
N ARG A 41 0.98 -9.36 -1.05
CA ARG A 41 2.05 -9.90 -1.86
C ARG A 41 3.38 -9.53 -1.22
N ASP A 42 4.02 -10.50 -0.60
CA ASP A 42 5.32 -10.36 0.06
C ASP A 42 6.40 -11.11 -0.74
N GLU A 43 7.23 -10.34 -1.42
CA GLU A 43 8.35 -10.81 -2.23
C GLU A 43 9.71 -10.51 -1.56
N ARG A 44 9.72 -10.14 -0.26
CA ARG A 44 10.94 -9.73 0.44
C ARG A 44 12.02 -10.82 0.44
N HIS A 45 11.61 -12.08 0.44
CA HIS A 45 12.50 -13.24 0.37
C HIS A 45 12.82 -13.69 -1.06
N ALA A 46 12.04 -13.24 -2.05
CA ALA A 46 12.17 -13.69 -3.44
C ALA A 46 13.22 -12.90 -4.23
N TYR A 47 13.49 -11.64 -3.84
CA TYR A 47 14.41 -10.76 -4.58
C TYR A 47 15.34 -9.93 -3.64
N PRO A 48 16.52 -9.46 -4.12
CA PRO A 48 17.46 -8.64 -3.35
C PRO A 48 17.02 -7.17 -3.14
N PRO A 49 17.35 -6.51 -2.00
CA PRO A 49 16.90 -5.18 -1.52
C PRO A 49 16.83 -4.05 -2.55
N GLU A 50 17.64 -4.09 -3.59
CA GLU A 50 17.75 -3.08 -4.64
C GLU A 50 16.62 -3.18 -5.68
N ARG A 51 15.92 -4.33 -5.75
CA ARG A 51 14.80 -4.55 -6.68
C ARG A 51 13.46 -4.18 -6.05
N GLY A 52 13.04 -2.94 -6.27
CA GLY A 52 11.67 -2.45 -6.11
C GLY A 52 11.01 -2.66 -4.75
N PRO A 53 9.74 -2.24 -4.59
CA PRO A 53 8.99 -2.53 -3.39
C PRO A 53 8.59 -4.01 -3.40
N ARG A 54 8.75 -4.65 -2.25
CA ARG A 54 8.57 -6.11 -2.10
C ARG A 54 7.43 -6.48 -1.18
N LEU A 55 6.65 -5.51 -0.74
CA LEU A 55 5.45 -5.75 0.03
C LEU A 55 4.35 -4.85 -0.52
N THR A 56 3.37 -5.47 -1.14
CA THR A 56 2.18 -4.82 -1.68
C THR A 56 0.97 -5.35 -0.92
N MET A 57 0.08 -4.46 -0.51
CA MET A 57 -1.18 -4.79 0.15
C MET A 57 -2.32 -4.18 -0.63
N VAL A 58 -3.36 -4.95 -0.89
CA VAL A 58 -4.64 -4.44 -1.38
C VAL A 58 -5.55 -4.33 -0.19
N VAL A 59 -5.92 -3.09 0.15
CA VAL A 59 -6.81 -2.79 1.29
C VAL A 59 -8.19 -2.42 0.79
N GLU A 60 -9.21 -2.88 1.52
CA GLU A 60 -10.59 -2.47 1.27
C GLU A 60 -10.90 -1.20 2.06
N THR A 61 -11.77 -0.40 1.49
CA THR A 61 -12.17 0.90 2.00
C THR A 61 -13.69 1.00 1.92
N PRO A 62 -14.32 1.95 2.64
CA PRO A 62 -15.77 2.15 2.52
C PRO A 62 -16.25 2.50 1.10
N THR A 63 -15.35 2.94 0.21
CA THR A 63 -15.70 3.44 -1.13
C THR A 63 -15.08 2.64 -2.28
N GLY A 64 -14.45 1.49 -2.01
CA GLY A 64 -13.69 0.72 -2.99
C GLY A 64 -12.43 0.11 -2.40
N SER A 65 -11.30 0.15 -3.12
CA SER A 65 -10.04 -0.45 -2.66
C SER A 65 -8.84 0.46 -2.92
N ALA A 66 -7.70 0.15 -2.29
CA ALA A 66 -6.45 0.84 -2.56
C ALA A 66 -5.25 -0.10 -2.50
N THR A 67 -4.24 0.21 -3.29
CA THR A 67 -2.97 -0.53 -3.30
C THR A 67 -1.94 0.25 -2.50
N LEU A 68 -1.51 -0.33 -1.38
CA LEU A 68 -0.41 0.14 -0.56
C LEU A 68 0.87 -0.62 -0.92
N VAL A 69 1.97 0.11 -0.93
CA VAL A 69 3.27 -0.42 -1.31
C VAL A 69 4.27 0.01 -0.25
N PHE A 70 4.99 -0.94 0.32
CA PHE A 70 6.09 -0.69 1.23
C PHE A 70 7.42 -0.83 0.49
N ASP A 71 8.18 0.26 0.50
CA ASP A 71 9.56 0.29 0.06
C ASP A 71 10.48 -0.03 1.23
N ALA A 72 11.10 -1.21 1.18
CA ALA A 72 12.00 -1.68 2.22
C ALA A 72 13.30 -0.85 2.30
N SER A 73 13.74 -0.25 1.19
CA SER A 73 14.99 0.52 1.15
C SER A 73 14.84 1.84 1.90
N SER A 74 13.76 2.57 1.65
CA SER A 74 13.45 3.83 2.33
C SER A 74 12.65 3.64 3.63
N LYS A 75 12.18 2.42 3.91
CA LYS A 75 11.27 2.07 5.01
C LYS A 75 10.00 2.93 5.01
N ARG A 76 9.45 3.20 3.82
CA ARG A 76 8.29 4.08 3.65
C ARG A 76 7.13 3.37 2.95
N TRP A 77 5.93 3.80 3.34
CA TRP A 77 4.69 3.42 2.69
C TRP A 77 4.31 4.39 1.59
N TYR A 78 3.64 3.87 0.56
CA TYR A 78 3.13 4.62 -0.56
C TYR A 78 1.73 4.12 -0.92
N VAL A 79 0.86 5.04 -1.33
CA VAL A 79 -0.35 4.71 -2.09
C VAL A 79 0.02 4.70 -3.57
N GLN A 80 -0.25 3.60 -4.24
CA GLN A 80 0.00 3.44 -5.68
C GLN A 80 -1.26 3.64 -6.51
N THR A 81 -2.38 3.05 -6.07
CA THR A 81 -3.67 3.11 -6.77
C THR A 81 -4.79 3.23 -5.74
N VAL A 82 -5.85 3.96 -6.09
CA VAL A 82 -7.13 3.97 -5.36
C VAL A 82 -8.22 3.72 -6.37
N ASP A 83 -8.97 2.65 -6.17
CA ASP A 83 -10.10 2.24 -6.99
C ASP A 83 -11.40 2.56 -6.25
N ARG A 84 -12.39 3.09 -6.96
CA ARG A 84 -13.71 3.42 -6.41
C ARG A 84 -14.73 2.45 -6.97
N ALA A 85 -15.57 1.90 -6.11
CA ALA A 85 -16.73 1.16 -6.58
C ALA A 85 -17.63 2.10 -7.41
N ALA A 86 -18.06 1.62 -8.58
CA ALA A 86 -18.90 2.36 -9.53
C ALA A 86 -20.33 2.58 -9.02
#